data_AF-A0A0F9EX84-F1
#
_entry.id   AF-A0A0F9EX84-F1
#
_cell.length_a   1.000
_cell.length_b   1.000
_cell.length_c   1.000
_cell.angle_alpha   90.00
_cell.angle_beta   90.00
_cell.angle_gamma   90.00
#
_symmetry.space_group_name_H-M   'P 1'
#
loop_
_entity.id
_entity.type
_entity.pdbx_description
1 polymer ?
#
loop_
_entity_poly.entity_id
_entity_poly.type
_entity_poly.pdbx_seq_one_letter_code
_entity_poly.pdbx_strand_id
1 'polypeptide(L)'
;MKTLTGLIIAIVVCMASLPHGRADLVEAPDRPTVEIAFVLDTTGSMGGLIAGAKAKIWAIANQIVLGDPKPIVRIALVPYRDKGDEYVTKVFDLTNNIDEVYTQLMKFRAAGGGDGPENVNQALY
;
A
#
# COMPACT_ATOMS: atom_id res chain seq x y z
N MET A 1 -54.15 -49.65 -37.98
CA MET A 1 -55.49 -49.55 -37.36
C MET A 1 -55.30 -48.90 -36.00
N LYS A 2 -55.73 -47.63 -35.84
CA LYS A 2 -56.81 -47.19 -34.90
C LYS A 2 -56.34 -47.28 -33.43
N THR A 3 -56.28 -46.22 -32.61
CA THR A 3 -57.09 -44.99 -32.51
C THR A 3 -56.46 -43.99 -31.54
N LEU A 4 -56.88 -42.74 -31.72
CA LEU A 4 -56.53 -41.48 -31.06
C LEU A 4 -57.50 -41.20 -29.89
N THR A 5 -56.98 -40.78 -28.72
CA THR A 5 -57.64 -39.95 -27.67
C THR A 5 -56.58 -39.72 -26.58
N GLY A 6 -56.12 -38.52 -26.21
CA GLY A 6 -56.82 -37.26 -25.98
C GLY A 6 -56.93 -37.03 -24.47
N LEU A 7 -55.90 -36.49 -23.82
CA LEU A 7 -56.03 -35.85 -22.50
C LEU A 7 -54.95 -34.79 -22.31
N ILE A 8 -55.35 -33.53 -22.53
CA ILE A 8 -54.62 -32.35 -22.11
C ILE A 8 -54.80 -32.24 -20.59
N ILE A 9 -53.77 -32.57 -19.82
CA ILE A 9 -53.68 -32.16 -18.42
C ILE A 9 -52.93 -30.84 -18.42
N ALA A 10 -53.70 -29.75 -18.30
CA ALA A 10 -53.18 -28.45 -17.94
C ALA A 10 -52.56 -28.57 -16.56
N ILE A 11 -51.23 -28.74 -16.50
CA ILE A 11 -50.49 -28.53 -15.25
C ILE A 11 -50.50 -27.03 -15.02
N VAL A 12 -51.44 -26.61 -14.18
CA VAL A 12 -51.35 -25.35 -13.45
C VAL A 12 -50.05 -25.41 -12.67
N VAL A 13 -48.98 -24.83 -13.22
CA VAL A 13 -47.79 -24.52 -12.44
C VAL A 13 -48.20 -23.37 -11.55
N CYS A 14 -48.67 -23.73 -10.35
CA CYS A 14 -48.85 -22.82 -9.25
C CYS A 14 -47.50 -22.15 -9.00
N MET A 15 -47.45 -20.83 -9.15
CA MET A 15 -46.28 -20.02 -8.80
C MET A 15 -46.08 -20.09 -7.29
N ALA A 16 -45.28 -21.05 -6.86
CA ALA A 16 -44.56 -20.93 -5.61
C ALA A 16 -43.22 -20.27 -5.94
N SER A 17 -43.20 -18.93 -5.83
CA SER A 17 -41.98 -18.15 -5.76
C SER A 17 -41.17 -18.65 -4.58
N LEU A 18 -40.26 -19.59 -4.82
CA LEU A 18 -39.23 -19.94 -3.85
C LEU A 18 -38.47 -18.65 -3.56
N PRO A 19 -38.31 -18.25 -2.29
CA PRO A 19 -37.32 -17.24 -1.96
C PRO A 19 -35.99 -17.85 -2.36
N HIS A 20 -35.48 -17.47 -3.53
CA HIS A 20 -34.07 -17.55 -3.79
C HIS A 20 -33.47 -16.64 -2.74
N GLY A 21 -33.02 -17.25 -1.63
CA GLY A 21 -32.19 -16.58 -0.66
C GLY A 21 -31.10 -15.92 -1.46
N ARG A 22 -31.19 -14.60 -1.59
CA ARG A 22 -30.09 -13.78 -2.05
C ARG A 22 -28.99 -14.17 -1.09
N ALA A 23 -27.99 -14.88 -1.58
CA ALA A 23 -26.73 -14.92 -0.86
C ALA A 23 -26.39 -13.44 -0.72
N ASP A 24 -26.61 -12.89 0.46
CA ASP A 24 -25.98 -11.65 0.85
C ASP A 24 -24.51 -11.98 0.75
N LEU A 25 -23.93 -11.68 -0.41
CA LEU A 25 -22.51 -11.56 -0.56
C LEU A 25 -22.16 -10.48 0.45
N VAL A 26 -21.73 -10.90 1.63
CA VAL A 26 -21.12 -10.02 2.61
C VAL A 26 -19.93 -9.45 1.86
N GLU A 27 -20.11 -8.24 1.34
CA GLU A 27 -19.05 -7.49 0.68
C GLU A 27 -17.93 -7.42 1.72
N ALA A 28 -16.79 -8.04 1.40
CA ALA A 28 -15.67 -8.04 2.32
C ALA A 28 -15.41 -6.58 2.73
N PRO A 29 -15.20 -6.28 4.02
CA PRO A 29 -15.02 -4.91 4.47
C PRO A 29 -13.96 -4.24 3.60
N ASP A 30 -14.31 -3.08 3.03
CA ASP A 30 -13.43 -2.32 2.15
C ASP A 30 -12.09 -2.13 2.84
N ARG A 31 -11.04 -2.73 2.27
CA ARG A 31 -9.71 -2.72 2.87
C ARG A 31 -9.12 -1.34 2.61
N PRO A 32 -8.84 -0.54 3.65
CA PRO A 32 -8.31 0.80 3.44
C PRO A 32 -6.98 0.73 2.70
N THR A 33 -6.84 1.53 1.65
CA THR A 33 -5.55 1.68 0.95
C THR A 33 -4.78 2.82 1.60
N VAL A 34 -3.51 2.56 1.95
CA VAL A 34 -2.62 3.52 2.60
C VAL A 34 -1.35 3.64 1.76
N GLU A 35 -1.09 4.84 1.26
CA GLU A 35 0.11 5.18 0.50
C GLU A 35 0.98 6.15 1.30
N ILE A 36 2.26 5.85 1.44
CA ILE A 36 3.18 6.61 2.30
C ILE A 36 4.50 6.81 1.58
N ALA A 37 4.98 8.04 1.55
CA ALA A 37 6.35 8.35 1.14
C ALA A 37 7.19 8.70 2.37
N PHE A 38 8.27 7.96 2.59
CA PHE A 38 9.27 8.32 3.59
C PHE A 38 10.35 9.17 2.94
N VAL A 39 10.40 10.44 3.30
CA VAL A 39 11.48 11.34 2.90
C VAL A 39 12.57 11.28 3.97
N LEU A 40 13.79 10.90 3.57
CA LEU A 40 14.89 10.65 4.51
C LEU A 40 16.04 11.62 4.25
N ASP A 41 16.36 12.43 5.25
CA ASP A 41 17.62 13.18 5.28
C ASP A 41 18.81 12.22 5.45
N THR A 42 19.75 12.30 4.52
CA THR A 42 20.96 11.47 4.51
C THR A 42 22.25 12.30 4.50
N THR A 43 22.17 13.56 4.93
CA THR A 43 23.29 14.52 5.06
C THR A 43 24.20 14.13 6.23
N GLY A 44 25.40 14.71 6.29
CA GLY A 44 26.38 14.41 7.33
C GLY A 44 25.90 14.71 8.75
N SER A 45 25.06 15.74 8.92
CA SER A 45 24.49 16.14 10.22
C SER A 45 23.66 15.02 10.87
N MET A 46 23.08 14.13 10.06
CA MET A 46 22.31 12.98 10.50
C MET A 46 23.17 11.81 11.01
N GLY A 47 24.50 11.92 11.08
CA GLY A 47 25.42 10.85 11.48
C GLY A 47 24.99 10.04 12.71
N GLY A 48 24.68 10.72 13.81
CA GLY A 48 24.24 10.09 15.06
C GLY A 48 22.76 9.68 15.08
N LEU A 49 21.95 10.16 14.13
CA LEU A 49 20.49 10.03 14.14
C LEU A 49 19.96 9.09 13.05
N ILE A 50 20.71 8.89 11.96
CA ILE A 50 20.23 8.16 10.78
C ILE A 50 19.90 6.70 11.10
N ALA A 51 20.62 6.07 12.03
CA ALA A 51 20.30 4.73 12.48
C ALA A 51 18.92 4.68 13.17
N GLY A 52 18.64 5.65 14.05
CA GLY A 52 17.36 5.79 14.72
C GLY A 52 16.22 6.14 13.76
N ALA A 53 16.47 7.03 12.80
CA ALA A 53 15.51 7.41 11.76
C ALA A 53 15.09 6.19 10.92
N LYS A 54 16.06 5.38 10.47
CA LYS A 54 15.79 4.13 9.73
C LYS A 54 14.97 3.14 10.56
N ALA A 55 15.31 2.96 11.84
CA ALA A 55 14.55 2.11 12.74
C ALA A 55 13.11 2.62 12.94
N LYS A 56 12.92 3.94 13.03
CA LYS A 56 11.60 4.54 13.20
C LYS A 56 10.72 4.42 11.96
N ILE A 57 11.29 4.66 10.76
CA ILE A 57 10.61 4.42 9.48
C ILE A 57 10.12 2.97 9.41
N TRP A 58 11.01 2.02 9.74
CA TRP A 58 10.66 0.60 9.76
C TRP A 58 9.54 0.28 10.76
N ALA A 59 9.60 0.84 11.97
CA ALA A 59 8.57 0.65 12.97
C ALA A 59 7.20 1.19 12.51
N ILE A 60 7.16 2.39 11.93
CA ILE A 60 5.93 2.99 11.41
C ILE A 60 5.34 2.15 10.28
N ALA A 61 6.16 1.73 9.32
CA ALA A 61 5.72 0.87 8.22
C ALA A 61 5.06 -0.42 8.74
N ASN A 62 5.68 -1.11 9.71
CA ASN A 62 5.11 -2.31 10.30
C ASN A 62 3.82 -2.05 11.08
N GLN A 63 3.74 -0.96 11.82
CA GLN A 63 2.52 -0.60 12.56
C GLN A 63 1.33 -0.42 11.61
N ILE A 64 1.55 0.16 10.44
CA ILE A 64 0.51 0.42 9.45
C ILE A 64 0.05 -0.89 8.79
N VAL A 65 0.98 -1.80 8.48
CA VAL A 65 0.66 -3.12 7.91
C VAL A 65 -0.21 -3.96 8.86
N LEU A 66 -0.06 -3.77 10.16
CA LEU A 66 -0.80 -4.46 11.21
C LEU A 66 -2.14 -3.81 11.57
N GLY A 67 -2.56 -2.75 10.86
CA GLY A 67 -3.85 -2.09 11.09
C GLY A 67 -5.04 -3.03 10.92
N ASP A 68 -6.17 -2.68 11.57
CA ASP A 68 -7.44 -3.39 11.46
C ASP A 68 -8.57 -2.37 11.16
N PRO A 69 -9.33 -2.50 10.05
CA PRO A 69 -9.24 -3.53 9.01
C PRO A 69 -7.90 -3.54 8.27
N LYS A 70 -7.41 -4.74 7.90
CA LYS A 70 -6.08 -4.93 7.28
C LYS A 70 -5.91 -4.07 6.03
N PRO A 71 -5.04 -3.05 6.04
CA PRO A 71 -4.91 -2.16 4.90
C PRO A 71 -4.16 -2.80 3.72
N ILE A 72 -4.28 -2.19 2.56
CA ILE A 72 -3.37 -2.37 1.43
C ILE A 72 -2.34 -1.26 1.53
N VAL A 73 -1.07 -1.60 1.80
CA VAL A 73 -0.01 -0.61 2.05
C VAL A 73 0.91 -0.51 0.84
N ARG A 74 1.20 0.72 0.41
CA ARG A 74 2.22 1.04 -0.60
C ARG A 74 3.17 2.07 -0.03
N ILE A 75 4.47 1.80 -0.14
CA ILE A 75 5.52 2.64 0.45
C ILE A 75 6.46 3.11 -0.66
N ALA A 76 6.74 4.41 -0.65
CA ALA A 76 7.80 5.05 -1.40
C ALA A 76 8.91 5.50 -0.44
N LEU A 77 10.13 5.60 -0.95
CA LEU A 77 11.29 6.09 -0.19
C LEU A 77 11.98 7.17 -1.01
N VAL A 78 12.28 8.31 -0.38
CA VAL A 78 12.89 9.48 -1.02
C VAL A 78 14.04 9.98 -0.15
N PRO A 79 15.24 9.40 -0.24
CA PRO A 79 16.40 9.93 0.45
C PRO A 79 16.94 11.15 -0.29
N TYR A 80 17.31 12.19 0.47
CA TYR A 80 17.90 13.40 -0.07
C TYR A 80 19.21 13.78 0.63
N ARG A 81 20.03 14.57 -0.06
CA ARG A 81 21.20 15.29 0.47
C ARG A 81 21.28 16.70 -0.13
N ASP A 82 22.36 17.39 0.17
CA ASP A 82 22.63 18.75 -0.28
C ASP A 82 23.15 18.83 -1.72
N LYS A 83 23.07 20.03 -2.28
CA LYS A 83 23.59 20.31 -3.62
C LYS A 83 25.11 20.18 -3.61
N GLY A 84 25.63 19.39 -4.56
CA GLY A 84 27.06 19.10 -4.66
C GLY A 84 27.49 17.79 -4.01
N ASP A 85 26.59 17.12 -3.29
CA ASP A 85 26.81 15.76 -2.80
C ASP A 85 26.62 14.71 -3.92
N GLU A 86 26.89 13.45 -3.56
CA GLU A 86 26.73 12.27 -4.43
C GLU A 86 25.36 12.20 -5.14
N TYR A 87 24.31 12.70 -4.49
CA TYR A 87 22.98 12.87 -5.05
C TYR A 87 22.24 13.97 -4.30
N VAL A 88 21.34 14.67 -4.98
CA VAL A 88 20.40 15.58 -4.31
C VAL A 88 19.17 14.82 -3.84
N THR A 89 18.56 14.03 -4.71
CA THR A 89 17.38 13.22 -4.39
C THR A 89 17.46 11.88 -5.11
N LYS A 90 17.07 10.80 -4.44
CA LYS A 90 16.78 9.50 -5.07
C LYS A 90 15.29 9.21 -4.86
N VAL A 91 14.62 8.61 -5.84
CA VAL A 91 13.19 8.29 -5.74
C VAL A 91 13.04 6.78 -5.91
N PHE A 92 12.42 6.15 -4.92
CA PHE A 92 11.93 4.78 -4.99
C PHE A 92 10.41 4.83 -4.95
N ASP A 93 9.79 4.44 -6.06
CA ASP A 93 8.34 4.55 -6.27
C ASP A 93 7.52 3.72 -5.28
N LEU A 94 6.23 4.06 -5.21
CA LEU A 94 5.24 3.36 -4.38
C LEU A 94 5.18 1.87 -4.75
N THR A 95 5.65 1.03 -3.83
CA THR A 95 5.61 -0.44 -3.95
C THR A 95 4.89 -1.07 -2.77
N ASN A 96 4.25 -2.22 -2.99
CA ASN A 96 3.73 -3.08 -1.93
C ASN A 96 4.79 -4.06 -1.39
N ASN A 97 6.00 -4.05 -1.96
CA ASN A 97 7.14 -4.85 -1.51
C ASN A 97 7.89 -4.15 -0.37
N ILE A 98 7.44 -4.39 0.85
CA ILE A 98 7.97 -3.73 2.05
C ILE A 98 9.42 -4.15 2.35
N ASP A 99 9.78 -5.39 2.05
CA ASP A 99 11.14 -5.92 2.25
C ASP A 99 12.15 -5.26 1.29
N GLU A 100 11.71 -4.94 0.07
CA GLU A 100 12.52 -4.17 -0.87
C GLU A 100 12.76 -2.75 -0.36
N VAL A 101 11.72 -2.06 0.13
CA VAL A 101 11.87 -0.73 0.72
C VAL A 101 12.83 -0.76 1.91
N TYR A 102 12.70 -1.77 2.79
CA TYR A 102 13.63 -1.97 3.89
C TYR A 102 15.08 -2.17 3.40
N THR A 103 15.27 -3.00 2.39
CA THR A 103 16.58 -3.26 1.79
C THR A 103 17.20 -1.98 1.23
N GLN A 104 16.42 -1.12 0.58
CA GLN A 104 16.90 0.17 0.08
C GLN A 104 17.21 1.14 1.24
N LEU A 105 16.31 1.26 2.21
CA LEU A 105 16.48 2.10 3.40
C LEU A 105 17.80 1.79 4.13
N MET A 106 18.11 0.50 4.27
CA MET A 106 19.31 0.04 4.98
C MET A 106 20.61 0.28 4.23
N LYS A 107 20.59 0.70 2.96
CA LYS A 107 21.80 1.10 2.21
C LYS A 107 22.25 2.52 2.53
N PHE A 108 21.34 3.39 2.95
CA PHE A 108 21.67 4.81 3.14
C PHE A 108 22.51 5.08 4.39
N ARG A 109 23.50 5.94 4.23
CA ARG A 109 24.42 6.42 5.27
C ARG A 109 24.43 7.94 5.25
N ALA A 110 24.57 8.53 6.42
CA ALA A 110 24.76 9.95 6.59
C ALA A 110 26.13 10.31 6.03
N ALA A 111 26.16 11.16 5.02
CA ALA A 111 27.38 11.67 4.42
C ALA A 111 27.06 12.93 3.59
N GLY A 112 28.10 13.64 3.18
CA GLY A 112 27.94 14.90 2.47
C GLY A 112 27.51 16.04 3.39
N GLY A 113 27.09 17.13 2.77
CA GLY A 113 26.78 18.39 3.44
C GLY A 113 27.96 19.37 3.50
N GLY A 114 27.65 20.58 3.92
CA GLY A 114 28.58 21.69 4.15
C GLY A 114 27.85 22.77 4.95
N ASP A 115 28.57 23.73 5.52
CA ASP A 115 28.10 24.71 6.53
C ASP A 115 27.05 25.74 6.02
N GLY A 116 26.03 25.30 5.29
CA GLY A 116 24.94 26.09 4.74
C GLY A 116 23.57 25.49 5.05
N PRO A 117 22.47 26.25 4.86
CA PRO A 117 21.13 25.77 5.13
C PRO A 117 20.70 24.64 4.19
N GLU A 118 20.37 23.50 4.79
CA GLU A 118 19.95 22.25 4.15
C GLU A 118 18.68 22.44 3.29
N ASN A 119 18.68 21.93 2.05
CA ASN A 119 17.60 22.17 1.07
C ASN A 119 16.41 21.18 1.19
N VAL A 120 15.74 21.17 2.34
CA VAL A 120 14.58 20.29 2.62
C VAL A 120 13.48 20.39 1.54
N ASN A 121 13.26 21.58 0.99
CA ASN A 121 12.19 21.83 0.02
C ASN A 121 12.38 21.04 -1.28
N GLN A 122 13.61 20.73 -1.68
CA GLN A 122 13.87 20.05 -2.95
C GLN A 122 13.49 18.56 -2.92
N ALA A 123 13.25 18.00 -1.73
CA ALA A 123 12.77 16.63 -1.57
C ALA A 123 11.24 16.49 -1.72
N LEU A 124 10.50 17.60 -1.76
CA LEU A 124 9.03 17.63 -1.74
C LEU A 124 8.39 18.19 -3.03
N TYR A 125 9.19 18.62 -4.01
CA TYR A 125 8.72 19.14 -5.31
C TYR A 125 9.03 18.18 -6.46
#